data_AF-A0A3M1VJY1-F1
#
_entry.id   AF-A0A3M1VJY1-F1
#
_cell.length_a   1.000
_cell.length_b   1.000
_cell.length_c   1.000
_cell.angle_alpha   90.00
_cell.angle_beta   90.00
_cell.angle_gamma   90.00
#
_symmetry.space_group_name_H-M   'P 1'
#
loop_
_entity.id
_entity.type
_entity.pdbx_description
1 polymer ?
#
loop_
_entity_poly.entity_id
_entity_poly.type
_entity_poly.pdbx_seq_one_letter_code
_entity_poly.pdbx_strand_id
1 'polypeptide(L)'
;MKYQRVNILITPEQREQVARSGASLSGLVRDLLTDRFSDTRITLTVSPETKRFYDTIISNFGSDDLDLEPYIREALDRFLADKSKQIEALRTKLRKK
;
A
#
# COMPACT_ATOMS: atom_id res chain seq x y z
N MET A 1 -12.08 -6.90 25.56
CA MET A 1 -11.02 -6.82 24.52
C MET A 1 -9.72 -7.32 25.11
N LYS A 2 -8.99 -8.18 24.40
CA LYS A 2 -7.71 -8.75 24.86
C LYS A 2 -6.57 -8.03 24.12
N TYR A 3 -5.80 -7.22 24.83
CA TYR A 3 -4.65 -6.51 24.26
C TYR A 3 -3.41 -7.39 24.30
N GLN A 4 -2.61 -7.35 23.23
CA GLN A 4 -1.27 -7.94 23.21
C GLN A 4 -0.22 -6.84 23.31
N ARG A 5 0.82 -7.08 24.11
CA ARG A 5 1.95 -6.16 24.27
C ARG A 5 3.01 -6.46 23.22
N VAL A 6 3.39 -5.46 22.45
CA VAL A 6 4.49 -5.53 21.49
C VAL A 6 5.58 -4.56 21.94
N ASN A 7 6.84 -4.98 21.89
CA ASN A 7 7.99 -4.10 22.14
C ASN A 7 8.59 -3.73 20.78
N ILE A 8 8.81 -2.43 20.54
CA ILE A 8 9.35 -1.91 19.29
C ILE A 8 10.56 -1.04 19.64
N LEU A 9 11.66 -1.22 18.90
CA LEU A 9 12.83 -0.37 19.00
C LEU A 9 12.69 0.77 17.99
N ILE A 10 12.80 2.01 18.45
CA ILE A 10 12.65 3.22 17.63
C ILE A 10 13.88 4.08 17.89
N THR A 11 14.55 4.51 16.82
CA THR A 11 15.74 5.36 16.96
C THR A 11 15.35 6.78 17.38
N PRO A 12 16.26 7.55 18.00
CA PRO A 12 16.01 8.94 18.34
C PRO A 12 15.56 9.79 17.14
N GLU A 13 16.14 9.55 15.96
CA GLU A 13 15.83 10.27 14.73
C GLU A 13 14.40 9.99 14.26
N GLN A 14 13.97 8.73 14.33
CA GLN A 14 12.60 8.33 14.00
C GLN A 14 11.59 8.94 14.97
N ARG A 15 11.92 8.96 16.27
CA ARG A 15 11.08 9.60 17.28
C ARG A 15 10.96 11.11 17.03
N GLU A 16 12.04 11.78 16.68
CA GLU A 16 12.02 13.20 16.33
C GLU A 16 11.18 13.48 15.09
N GLN A 17 11.30 12.66 14.04
CA GLN A 17 10.50 12.82 12.83
C GLN A 17 9.00 12.73 13.11
N VAL A 18 8.58 11.79 13.95
CA VAL A 18 7.17 11.65 14.35
C VAL A 18 6.72 12.83 15.22
N ALA A 19 7.57 13.32 16.12
CA ALA A 19 7.25 14.52 16.89
C ALA A 19 7.08 15.77 16.00
N ARG A 20 7.94 15.93 14.99
CA ARG A 20 7.88 17.04 14.03
C ARG A 20 6.65 17.01 13.13
N SER A 21 6.07 15.85 12.88
CA SER A 21 4.79 15.74 12.14
C SER A 21 3.56 16.05 13.00
N GLY A 22 3.74 16.33 14.29
CA GLY A 22 2.65 16.59 15.24
C GLY A 22 1.89 15.32 15.67
N ALA A 23 2.38 14.14 15.30
CA ALA A 23 1.72 12.88 15.60
C ALA A 23 2.20 12.27 16.93
N SER A 24 1.30 11.60 17.63
CA SER A 24 1.67 10.75 18.77
C SER A 24 2.29 9.45 18.25
N LEU A 25 3.47 9.09 18.76
CA LEU A 25 4.16 7.86 18.36
C LEU A 25 3.33 6.60 18.64
N SER A 26 2.64 6.55 19.78
CA SER A 26 1.77 5.42 20.13
C SER A 26 0.50 5.37 19.28
N GLY A 27 0.00 6.53 18.86
CA GLY A 27 -1.10 6.65 17.89
C GLY A 27 -0.68 6.13 16.53
N LEU A 28 0.41 6.68 15.98
CA LEU A 28 0.96 6.27 14.69
C LEU A 28 1.24 4.76 14.63
N VAL A 29 1.89 4.20 15.65
CA VAL A 29 2.15 2.75 15.72
C VAL A 29 0.85 1.95 15.74
N ARG A 30 -0.18 2.40 16.47
CA ARG A 30 -1.48 1.72 16.51
C ARG A 30 -2.18 1.78 15.16
N ASP A 31 -2.17 2.94 14.51
CA ASP A 31 -2.82 3.15 13.22
C ASP A 31 -2.12 2.28 12.15
N LEU A 32 -0.79 2.28 12.12
CA LEU A 32 -0.01 1.42 11.22
C LEU A 32 -0.25 -0.07 11.48
N LEU A 33 -0.36 -0.51 12.74
CA LEU A 33 -0.69 -1.90 13.07
C LEU A 33 -2.11 -2.23 12.62
N THR A 34 -3.07 -1.34 12.86
CA THR A 34 -4.47 -1.51 12.42
C THR A 34 -4.55 -1.62 10.91
N ASP A 35 -3.82 -0.76 10.20
CA ASP A 35 -3.73 -0.77 8.74
C ASP A 35 -3.07 -2.04 8.21
N ARG A 36 -2.00 -2.49 8.87
CA ARG A 36 -1.26 -3.69 8.48
C ARG A 36 -2.07 -4.99 8.67
N PHE A 37 -2.95 -5.02 9.67
CA PHE A 37 -3.78 -6.18 9.99
C PHE A 37 -5.23 -6.03 9.52
N SER A 38 -5.54 -5.01 8.73
CA SER A 38 -6.84 -4.92 8.08
C SER A 38 -6.91 -5.91 6.92
N ASP A 39 -7.97 -6.71 6.88
CA ASP A 39 -8.22 -7.67 5.80
C ASP A 39 -8.55 -6.99 4.46
N THR A 40 -8.83 -5.69 4.49
CA THR A 40 -9.31 -4.92 3.32
C THR A 40 -8.40 -3.74 2.96
N ARG A 41 -7.36 -3.46 3.75
CA ARG A 41 -6.46 -2.33 3.49
C ARG A 41 -5.21 -2.78 2.77
N ILE A 42 -4.91 -2.11 1.65
CA ILE A 42 -3.67 -2.34 0.90
C ILE A 42 -2.73 -1.17 1.18
N THR A 43 -1.50 -1.46 1.60
CA THR A 43 -0.43 -0.46 1.70
C THR A 43 0.58 -0.69 0.57
N LEU A 44 0.76 0.29 -0.31
CA LEU A 44 1.67 0.20 -1.45
C LEU A 44 2.81 1.22 -1.34
N THR A 45 4.04 0.74 -1.51
CA THR A 45 5.19 1.62 -1.74
C THR A 45 5.25 1.94 -3.23
N VAL A 46 5.09 3.20 -3.58
CA VAL A 46 5.05 3.69 -4.97
C VAL A 46 6.16 4.70 -5.26
N SER A 47 6.41 4.98 -6.54
CA SER A 47 7.37 6.02 -6.93
C SER A 47 6.87 7.42 -6.53
N PRO A 48 7.77 8.41 -6.36
CA PRO A 48 7.37 9.80 -6.07
C PRO A 48 6.43 10.39 -7.11
N GLU A 49 6.60 10.01 -8.38
CA GLU A 49 5.73 10.42 -9.47
C GLU A 49 4.31 9.87 -9.32
N THR A 50 4.18 8.58 -9.02
CA THR A 50 2.88 7.94 -8.77
C THR A 50 2.17 8.59 -7.59
N LYS A 51 2.92 8.90 -6.52
CA LYS A 51 2.38 9.62 -5.37
C LYS A 51 1.84 10.99 -5.75
N ARG A 52 2.57 11.76 -6.57
CA ARG A 52 2.09 13.08 -7.04
C ARG A 52 0.79 12.98 -7.84
N PHE A 53 0.64 11.96 -8.69
CA PHE A 53 -0.61 11.73 -9.42
C PHE A 53 -1.76 11.45 -8.45
N TYR A 54 -1.55 10.55 -7.48
CA TYR A 54 -2.53 10.26 -6.44
C TYR A 54 -2.94 11.54 -5.69
N ASP A 55 -1.98 12.28 -5.15
CA ASP A 55 -2.23 13.51 -4.38
C ASP A 55 -3.01 14.53 -5.21
N THR A 56 -2.71 14.66 -6.50
CA THR A 56 -3.40 15.56 -7.43
C THR A 56 -4.85 15.13 -7.64
N ILE A 57 -5.12 13.84 -7.85
CA ILE A 57 -6.47 13.34 -8.08
C ILE A 57 -7.34 13.58 -6.84
N ILE A 58 -6.86 13.14 -5.67
CA ILE A 58 -7.59 13.25 -4.41
C ILE A 58 -7.84 14.73 -4.06
N SER A 59 -6.84 15.59 -4.20
CA SER A 59 -6.95 17.01 -3.81
C SER A 59 -7.87 17.83 -4.72
N ASN A 60 -7.95 17.50 -6.02
CA ASN A 60 -8.73 18.29 -6.97
C ASN A 60 -10.17 17.81 -7.13
N PHE A 61 -10.42 16.51 -6.99
CA PHE A 61 -11.74 15.93 -7.24
C PHE A 61 -12.51 15.61 -5.95
N GLY A 62 -11.89 15.77 -4.78
CA GLY A 62 -12.49 15.36 -3.51
C GLY A 62 -12.80 13.86 -3.45
N SER A 63 -12.18 13.09 -4.35
CA SER A 63 -12.35 11.66 -4.46
C SER A 63 -11.76 10.98 -3.22
N ASP A 64 -12.44 9.94 -2.76
CA ASP A 64 -11.96 9.10 -1.68
C ASP A 64 -11.44 7.75 -2.20
N ASP A 65 -11.03 6.88 -1.26
CA ASP A 65 -10.51 5.56 -1.59
C ASP A 65 -11.57 4.68 -2.31
N LEU A 66 -12.87 4.90 -2.05
CA LEU A 66 -13.96 4.14 -2.67
C LEU A 66 -14.14 4.54 -4.14
N ASP A 67 -13.97 5.83 -4.46
CA ASP A 67 -13.99 6.31 -5.84
C ASP A 67 -12.80 5.78 -6.65
N LEU A 68 -11.66 5.54 -6.01
CA LEU A 68 -10.45 5.03 -6.65
C LEU A 68 -10.46 3.50 -6.82
N GLU A 69 -11.16 2.78 -5.96
CA GLU A 69 -11.17 1.31 -5.92
C GLU A 69 -11.48 0.64 -7.29
N PRO A 70 -12.49 1.09 -8.08
CA PRO A 70 -12.78 0.49 -9.38
C PRO A 70 -11.59 0.55 -10.34
N TYR A 71 -10.85 1.66 -10.35
CA TYR A 71 -9.67 1.86 -11.19
C TYR A 71 -8.50 0.99 -10.75
N ILE A 72 -8.32 0.85 -9.43
CA ILE A 72 -7.31 -0.07 -8.87
C ILE A 72 -7.64 -1.51 -9.25
N ARG A 73 -8.90 -1.92 -9.12
CA ARG A 73 -9.36 -3.27 -9.48
C ARG A 73 -9.10 -3.58 -10.95
N GLU A 74 -9.41 -2.64 -11.84
CA GLU A 74 -9.14 -2.79 -13.27
C GLU A 74 -7.64 -2.92 -13.56
N ALA A 75 -6.80 -2.11 -12.92
CA ALA A 75 -5.36 -2.20 -13.07
C ALA A 75 -4.80 -3.57 -12.60
N LEU A 76 -5.33 -4.10 -11.50
CA LEU A 76 -4.95 -5.42 -10.98
C LEU A 76 -5.37 -6.55 -11.93
N ASP A 77 -6.57 -6.49 -12.51
CA ASP A 77 -7.05 -7.48 -13.48
C ASP A 77 -6.18 -7.49 -14.75
N ARG A 78 -5.87 -6.30 -15.28
CA ARG A 78 -4.93 -6.16 -16.41
C ARG A 78 -3.55 -6.74 -16.09
N PHE A 79 -3.03 -6.47 -14.88
CA PHE A 79 -1.75 -7.00 -14.44
C PHE A 79 -1.77 -8.54 -14.37
N LEU A 80 -2.85 -9.15 -13.86
CA LEU A 80 -3.03 -10.60 -13.82
C LEU A 80 -3.09 -11.21 -15.22
N ALA A 81 -3.79 -10.57 -16.15
CA ALA A 81 -3.88 -11.01 -17.54
C ALA A 81 -2.48 -11.03 -18.21
N ASP A 82 -1.67 -10.01 -17.98
CA ASP A 82 -0.33 -9.92 -18.54
C ASP A 82 0.63 -10.96 -17.94
N LYS A 83 0.54 -11.22 -16.64
CA LYS A 83 1.32 -12.30 -16.01
C LYS A 83 0.92 -13.68 -16.51
N SER A 84 -0.38 -13.91 -16.73
CA SER A 84 -0.89 -15.16 -17.31
C SER A 84 -0.32 -15.41 -18.70
N LYS A 85 -0.29 -14.38 -19.56
CA LYS A 85 0.33 -14.47 -20.89
C LYS A 85 1.83 -14.81 -20.82
N GLN A 86 2.55 -14.21 -19.87
CA GLN A 86 3.98 -14.50 -19.68
C GLN A 86 4.21 -15.97 -19.28
N ILE A 87 3.38 -16.50 -18.39
CA ILE A 87 3.44 -17.91 -17.96
C ILE A 87 3.17 -18.85 -19.13
N GLU A 88 2.14 -18.60 -19.93
CA GLU A 88 1.82 -19.45 -21.10
C GLU A 88 2.90 -19.38 -22.19
N ALA A 89 3.49 -18.20 -22.41
CA ALA A 89 4.63 -18.05 -23.31
C ALA A 89 5.85 -18.86 -22.83
N LEU A 90 6.13 -18.86 -21.52
CA LEU A 90 7.20 -19.68 -20.92
C LEU A 90 6.93 -21.17 -21.07
N ARG A 91 5.70 -21.63 -20.78
CA ARG A 91 5.29 -23.04 -20.95
C ARG A 91 5.44 -23.50 -22.39
N THR A 92 5.04 -22.68 -23.35
CA THR A 92 5.16 -22.98 -24.79
C THR A 92 6.62 -23.10 -25.23
N LYS A 93 7.51 -22.22 -24.73
CA LYS A 93 8.95 -22.30 -25.00
C LYS A 93 9.58 -23.58 -24.43
N LEU A 94 9.17 -23.99 -23.22
CA LEU A 94 9.69 -25.19 -22.56
C LEU A 94 9.22 -26.50 -23.24
N ARG A 95 8.01 -26.54 -23.81
CA ARG A 95 7.50 -27.70 -24.56
C ARG A 95 8.12 -27.90 -25.94
N LYS A 96 8.74 -26.85 -26.51
CA LYS A 96 9.42 -26.88 -27.83
C LYS A 96 10.91 -27.21 -27.72
N LYS A 97 11.39 -27.51 -26.52
CA LYS A 97 12.79 -27.89 -26.22
C LYS A 97 12.80 -29.36 -25.83
#